data_AF-A0A427TD53-F1
#
_entry.id   AF-A0A427TD53-F1
#
_cell.length_a   1.000
_cell.length_b   1.000
_cell.length_c   1.000
_cell.angle_alpha   90.00
_cell.angle_beta   90.00
_cell.angle_gamma   90.00
#
_symmetry.space_group_name_H-M   'P 1'
#
loop_
_entity.id
_entity.type
_entity.pdbx_description
1 polymer ?
#
loop_
_entity_poly.entity_id
_entity_poly.type
_entity_poly.pdbx_seq_one_letter_code
_entity_poly.pdbx_strand_id
1 'polypeptide(L)'
;MVACGDGAAGFEEVDDVESIRVPSLPGKAEIDPLLGEHDHLVVSGTDADLAAVVLRLLRKDALSGVSVGFVPSAPDSSVAALWGLPKTPLQALALALRGEVDPVPLIRDDVGGVLVGRGLLRLVRGVAYADEQVALRGPAASIEVTPDPGGPGLAIRVVKGTIFKRPTTLYSRAFQIGCIPTRPVRDDVVYERAVNKWTWYRHTEDLRLVRGAV
;
A
#
# COMPACT_ATOMS: atom_id res chain seq x y z
N MET A 1 -4.80 -12.16 -14.51
CA MET A 1 -4.34 -12.39 -13.11
C MET A 1 -2.82 -12.45 -13.10
N VAL A 2 -2.21 -11.71 -12.18
CA VAL A 2 -0.77 -11.64 -11.98
C VAL A 2 -0.42 -12.38 -10.69
N ALA A 3 0.07 -13.61 -10.82
CA ALA A 3 0.53 -14.43 -9.72
C ALA A 3 2.00 -14.11 -9.41
N CYS A 4 2.26 -13.45 -8.27
CA CYS A 4 3.56 -12.91 -7.91
C CYS A 4 4.34 -13.85 -6.97
N GLY A 5 5.53 -14.26 -7.41
CA GLY A 5 6.43 -15.13 -6.66
C GLY A 5 5.85 -16.50 -6.35
N ASP A 6 6.54 -17.22 -5.45
CA ASP A 6 6.17 -18.59 -5.06
C ASP A 6 5.03 -18.64 -4.05
N GLY A 7 4.68 -17.49 -3.45
CA GLY A 7 3.61 -17.36 -2.46
C GLY A 7 2.24 -17.05 -3.04
N ALA A 8 2.12 -16.87 -4.36
CA ALA A 8 0.82 -16.61 -4.98
C ALA A 8 -0.17 -17.75 -4.66
N ALA A 9 -1.41 -17.40 -4.33
CA ALA A 9 -2.43 -18.40 -4.10
C ALA A 9 -2.63 -19.24 -5.38
N GLY A 10 -2.63 -20.56 -5.23
CA GLY A 10 -2.60 -21.55 -6.31
C GLY A 10 -3.88 -21.59 -7.14
N PHE A 11 -4.06 -20.59 -8.01
CA PHE A 11 -5.21 -20.41 -8.88
C PHE A 11 -4.78 -20.42 -10.35
N GLU A 12 -3.97 -21.40 -10.74
CA GLU A 12 -3.34 -21.43 -12.07
C GLU A 12 -4.37 -21.60 -13.21
N GLU A 13 -5.55 -22.16 -12.92
CA GLU A 13 -6.63 -22.37 -13.88
C GLU A 13 -7.95 -21.82 -13.28
N VAL A 14 -8.26 -20.58 -13.60
CA VAL A 14 -9.59 -20.00 -13.38
C VAL A 14 -10.17 -19.76 -14.77
N ASP A 15 -11.31 -20.38 -15.07
CA ASP A 15 -11.96 -20.26 -16.38
C ASP A 15 -12.15 -18.79 -16.78
N ASP A 16 -11.85 -18.48 -18.04
CA ASP A 16 -11.93 -17.14 -18.64
C ASP A 16 -11.05 -16.05 -17.98
N VAL A 17 -10.06 -16.44 -17.17
CA VAL A 17 -9.07 -15.53 -16.58
C VAL A 17 -7.69 -15.90 -17.09
N GLU A 18 -7.10 -15.05 -17.93
CA GLU A 18 -5.70 -15.19 -18.29
C GLU A 18 -4.82 -15.06 -17.04
N SER A 19 -3.95 -16.02 -16.77
CA SER A 19 -3.09 -16.05 -15.60
C SER A 19 -1.63 -16.08 -16.03
N ILE A 20 -0.83 -15.17 -15.47
CA ILE A 20 0.62 -15.12 -15.68
C ILE A 20 1.35 -15.25 -14.35
N ARG A 21 2.46 -16.00 -14.35
CA ARG A 21 3.38 -16.06 -13.22
C ARG A 21 4.53 -15.08 -13.43
N VAL A 22 4.78 -14.24 -12.43
CA VAL A 22 5.84 -13.23 -12.43
C VAL A 22 6.68 -13.35 -11.15
N PRO A 23 7.94 -12.88 -11.14
CA PRO A 23 8.72 -12.79 -9.90
C PRO A 23 8.05 -11.88 -8.84
N SER A 24 8.41 -12.04 -7.58
CA SER A 24 8.05 -11.06 -6.53
C SER A 24 8.58 -9.67 -6.87
N LEU A 25 7.85 -8.64 -6.45
CA LEU A 25 8.09 -7.24 -6.77
C LEU A 25 8.17 -7.01 -8.30
N PRO A 26 7.14 -7.40 -9.07
CA PRO A 26 7.19 -7.37 -10.53
C PRO A 26 7.43 -5.95 -11.04
N GLY A 27 8.23 -5.87 -12.11
CA GLY A 27 8.72 -4.62 -12.64
C GLY A 27 8.06 -4.22 -13.95
N LYS A 28 8.79 -3.40 -14.70
CA LYS A 28 8.36 -2.91 -16.01
C LYS A 28 8.15 -4.06 -17.01
N ALA A 29 9.07 -5.03 -17.04
CA ALA A 29 9.06 -6.07 -18.08
C ALA A 29 7.86 -6.99 -17.95
N GLU A 30 7.37 -7.18 -16.72
CA GLU A 30 6.27 -8.08 -16.41
C GLU A 30 4.90 -7.39 -16.51
N ILE A 31 4.79 -6.15 -16.01
CA ILE A 31 3.48 -5.49 -15.87
C ILE A 31 3.13 -4.60 -17.07
N ASP A 32 4.08 -3.86 -17.64
CA ASP A 32 3.75 -2.91 -18.72
C ASP A 32 3.09 -3.56 -19.95
N PRO A 33 3.46 -4.78 -20.38
CA PRO A 33 2.79 -5.44 -21.51
C PRO A 33 1.29 -5.71 -21.27
N LEU A 34 0.86 -5.82 -20.02
CA LEU A 34 -0.53 -6.08 -19.65
C LEU A 34 -1.39 -4.82 -19.69
N LEU A 35 -0.76 -3.64 -19.74
CA LEU A 35 -1.45 -2.36 -19.66
C LEU A 35 -1.90 -1.91 -21.05
N GLY A 36 -3.18 -1.57 -21.17
CA GLY A 36 -3.81 -1.16 -22.43
C GLY A 36 -4.57 -2.28 -23.14
N GLU A 37 -4.25 -3.54 -22.84
CA GLU A 37 -5.03 -4.72 -23.26
C GLU A 37 -6.08 -5.10 -22.20
N HIS A 38 -5.81 -4.78 -20.93
CA HIS A 38 -6.70 -5.08 -19.80
C HIS A 38 -7.02 -3.82 -18.99
N ASP A 39 -8.28 -3.68 -18.59
CA ASP A 39 -8.80 -2.65 -17.68
C ASP A 39 -9.06 -3.19 -16.26
N HIS A 40 -8.75 -4.48 -16.03
CA HIS A 40 -8.87 -5.15 -14.75
C HIS A 40 -7.70 -6.10 -14.51
N LEU A 41 -6.95 -5.87 -13.42
CA LEU A 41 -5.83 -6.71 -13.00
C LEU A 41 -6.08 -7.28 -11.60
N VAL A 42 -6.10 -8.61 -11.48
CA VAL A 42 -6.05 -9.28 -10.18
C VAL A 42 -4.60 -9.57 -9.83
N VAL A 43 -4.13 -9.08 -8.68
CA VAL A 43 -2.81 -9.39 -8.11
C VAL A 43 -2.96 -10.45 -7.03
N SER A 44 -2.28 -11.58 -7.20
CA SER A 44 -2.16 -12.63 -6.17
C SER A 44 -0.75 -12.61 -5.63
N GLY A 45 -0.56 -12.21 -4.37
CA GLY A 45 0.77 -11.99 -3.81
C GLY A 45 0.77 -11.22 -2.49
N THR A 46 1.94 -10.69 -2.12
CA THR A 46 2.13 -9.88 -0.90
C THR A 46 1.66 -8.44 -1.10
N ASP A 47 1.55 -7.67 -0.01
CA ASP A 47 1.28 -6.22 -0.06
C ASP A 47 2.34 -5.48 -0.89
N ALA A 48 3.59 -5.96 -0.87
CA ALA A 48 4.69 -5.42 -1.64
C ALA A 48 4.54 -5.67 -3.15
N ASP A 49 4.03 -6.84 -3.54
CA ASP A 49 3.76 -7.18 -4.93
C ASP A 49 2.63 -6.29 -5.49
N LEU A 50 1.57 -6.10 -4.70
CA LEU A 50 0.50 -5.15 -5.03
C LEU A 50 1.06 -3.74 -5.20
N ALA A 51 1.90 -3.27 -4.26
CA ALA A 51 2.53 -1.96 -4.35
C ALA A 51 3.38 -1.81 -5.63
N ALA A 52 4.09 -2.86 -6.04
CA ALA A 52 4.88 -2.87 -7.27
C ALA A 52 4.00 -2.74 -8.53
N VAL A 53 2.89 -3.48 -8.62
CA VAL A 53 1.92 -3.37 -9.72
C VAL A 53 1.29 -1.98 -9.76
N VAL A 54 0.81 -1.48 -8.62
CA VAL A 54 0.20 -0.13 -8.53
C VAL A 54 1.19 0.96 -8.90
N LEU A 55 2.47 0.81 -8.55
CA LEU A 55 3.53 1.72 -8.97
C LEU A 55 3.72 1.73 -10.50
N ARG A 56 3.54 0.59 -11.17
CA ARG A 56 3.56 0.53 -12.64
C ARG A 56 2.36 1.22 -13.25
N LEU A 57 1.15 1.01 -12.70
CA LEU A 57 -0.06 1.72 -13.13
C LEU A 57 0.11 3.24 -13.03
N LEU A 58 0.60 3.73 -11.88
CA LEU A 58 0.88 5.16 -11.69
C LEU A 58 1.91 5.69 -12.69
N ARG A 59 3.01 4.95 -12.94
CA ARG A 59 4.04 5.37 -13.90
C ARG A 59 3.59 5.35 -15.36
N LYS A 60 2.47 4.68 -15.64
CA LYS A 60 1.89 4.51 -16.97
C LYS A 60 0.59 5.29 -17.16
N ASP A 61 0.24 6.15 -16.19
CA ASP A 61 -0.97 6.97 -16.22
C ASP A 61 -2.25 6.12 -16.34
N ALA A 62 -2.25 4.95 -15.69
CA ALA A 62 -3.27 3.91 -15.85
C ALA A 62 -4.17 3.75 -14.62
N LEU A 63 -4.00 4.55 -13.56
CA LEU A 63 -4.77 4.41 -12.30
C LEU A 63 -6.27 4.65 -12.50
N SER A 64 -6.64 5.58 -13.37
CA SER A 64 -8.04 5.91 -13.67
C SER A 64 -8.72 4.88 -14.59
N GLY A 65 -7.94 4.16 -15.39
CA GLY A 65 -8.44 3.20 -16.38
C GLY A 65 -8.41 1.74 -15.95
N VAL A 66 -7.50 1.37 -15.03
CA VAL A 66 -7.31 -0.04 -14.62
C VAL A 66 -7.77 -0.24 -13.18
N SER A 67 -8.74 -1.13 -13.00
CA SER A 67 -9.17 -1.62 -11.70
C SER A 67 -8.24 -2.73 -11.19
N VAL A 68 -8.06 -2.80 -9.87
CA VAL A 68 -7.15 -3.75 -9.23
C VAL A 68 -7.89 -4.61 -8.22
N GLY A 69 -7.93 -5.92 -8.46
CA GLY A 69 -8.31 -6.91 -7.45
C GLY A 69 -7.08 -7.42 -6.69
N PHE A 70 -7.23 -7.80 -5.42
CA PHE A 70 -6.12 -8.30 -4.62
C PHE A 70 -6.47 -9.59 -3.89
N VAL A 71 -5.61 -10.60 -4.05
CA VAL A 71 -5.66 -11.90 -3.37
C VAL A 71 -4.40 -12.00 -2.51
N PRO A 72 -4.48 -11.72 -1.19
CA PRO A 72 -3.31 -11.72 -0.33
C PRO A 72 -2.75 -13.14 -0.16
N SER A 73 -1.43 -13.28 -0.31
CA SER A 73 -0.71 -14.53 -0.06
C SER A 73 -0.52 -14.83 1.43
N ALA A 74 -0.64 -13.81 2.29
CA ALA A 74 -0.40 -13.90 3.72
C ALA A 74 -1.64 -13.48 4.55
N PRO A 75 -1.98 -14.19 5.63
CA PRO A 75 -3.18 -13.91 6.45
C PRO A 75 -3.09 -12.61 7.25
N ASP A 76 -1.90 -12.04 7.39
CA ASP A 76 -1.60 -10.79 8.10
C ASP A 76 -1.35 -9.59 7.16
N SER A 77 -1.76 -9.70 5.89
CA SER A 77 -1.78 -8.60 4.93
C SER A 77 -2.41 -7.33 5.54
N SER A 78 -1.63 -6.26 5.56
CA SER A 78 -2.06 -4.95 6.07
C SER A 78 -3.07 -4.32 5.12
N VAL A 79 -2.90 -4.52 3.82
CA VAL A 79 -3.87 -4.09 2.79
C VAL A 79 -5.21 -4.79 2.99
N ALA A 80 -5.22 -6.12 3.16
CA ALA A 80 -6.45 -6.87 3.37
C ALA A 80 -7.17 -6.43 4.66
N ALA A 81 -6.43 -6.21 5.74
CA ALA A 81 -6.99 -5.71 6.99
C ALA A 81 -7.55 -4.28 6.86
N LEU A 82 -6.83 -3.39 6.15
CA LEU A 82 -7.22 -1.98 5.96
C LEU A 82 -8.52 -1.85 5.17
N TRP A 83 -8.67 -2.66 4.12
CA TRP A 83 -9.81 -2.57 3.18
C TRP A 83 -10.90 -3.61 3.45
N GLY A 84 -10.78 -4.41 4.51
CA GLY A 84 -11.77 -5.43 4.86
C GLY A 84 -11.85 -6.59 3.86
N LEU A 85 -10.76 -6.89 3.16
CA LEU A 85 -10.74 -7.96 2.16
C LEU A 85 -10.83 -9.34 2.83
N PRO A 86 -11.48 -10.33 2.17
CA PRO A 86 -11.52 -11.69 2.66
C PRO A 86 -10.11 -12.27 2.85
N LYS A 87 -9.93 -13.04 3.93
CA LYS A 87 -8.65 -13.67 4.25
C LYS A 87 -8.50 -15.07 3.66
N THR A 88 -9.60 -15.69 3.23
CA THR A 88 -9.52 -16.99 2.57
C THR A 88 -9.23 -16.77 1.09
N PRO A 89 -8.24 -17.48 0.50
CA PRO A 89 -7.84 -17.24 -0.88
C PRO A 89 -9.00 -17.32 -1.88
N LEU A 90 -9.91 -18.29 -1.71
CA LEU A 90 -11.04 -18.48 -2.63
C LEU A 90 -12.06 -17.33 -2.56
N GLN A 91 -12.39 -16.83 -1.37
CA GLN A 91 -13.29 -15.68 -1.22
C GLN A 91 -12.61 -14.40 -1.72
N ALA A 92 -11.31 -14.23 -1.45
CA ALA A 92 -10.54 -13.10 -1.93
C ALA A 92 -10.48 -13.09 -3.45
N LEU A 93 -10.28 -14.25 -4.10
CA LEU A 93 -10.32 -14.38 -5.55
C LEU A 93 -11.70 -14.06 -6.13
N ALA A 94 -12.76 -14.63 -5.55
CA ALA A 94 -14.13 -14.36 -6.00
C ALA A 94 -14.45 -12.86 -5.91
N LEU A 95 -14.03 -12.21 -4.82
CA LEU A 95 -14.15 -10.76 -4.67
C LEU A 95 -13.29 -10.03 -5.69
N ALA A 96 -12.00 -10.36 -5.82
CA ALA A 96 -11.06 -9.67 -6.69
C ALA A 96 -11.51 -9.68 -8.15
N LEU A 97 -12.18 -10.75 -8.61
CA LEU A 97 -12.66 -10.89 -9.98
C LEU A 97 -14.00 -10.19 -10.26
N ARG A 98 -14.88 -10.09 -9.26
CA ARG A 98 -16.31 -9.75 -9.49
C ARG A 98 -16.87 -8.69 -8.56
N GLY A 99 -16.09 -8.26 -7.59
CA GLY A 99 -16.50 -7.25 -6.62
C GLY A 99 -16.63 -5.88 -7.24
N GLU A 100 -17.35 -5.01 -6.54
CA GLU A 100 -17.44 -3.60 -6.91
C GLU A 100 -16.09 -2.90 -6.74
N VAL A 101 -15.81 -2.00 -7.70
CA VAL A 101 -14.62 -1.15 -7.72
C VAL A 101 -14.90 0.10 -6.89
N ASP A 102 -14.01 0.39 -5.94
CA ASP A 102 -14.07 1.59 -5.11
C ASP A 102 -12.79 2.42 -5.24
N PRO A 103 -12.89 3.75 -5.41
CA PRO A 103 -11.74 4.64 -5.36
C PRO A 103 -11.22 4.75 -3.92
N VAL A 104 -9.98 4.30 -3.70
CA VAL A 104 -9.30 4.37 -2.41
C VAL A 104 -8.07 5.28 -2.46
N PRO A 105 -7.75 6.05 -1.39
CA PRO A 105 -6.58 6.91 -1.37
C PRO A 105 -5.28 6.17 -1.68
N LEU A 106 -4.55 6.64 -2.69
CA LEU A 106 -3.20 6.18 -2.97
C LEU A 106 -2.19 7.11 -2.30
N ILE A 107 -1.26 6.55 -1.53
CA ILE A 107 -0.22 7.33 -0.85
C ILE A 107 1.08 7.25 -1.63
N ARG A 108 1.78 8.37 -1.71
CA ARG A 108 3.07 8.55 -2.38
C ARG A 108 4.12 8.93 -1.38
N ASP A 109 5.38 8.68 -1.74
CA ASP A 109 6.53 9.22 -1.02
C ASP A 109 7.37 10.16 -1.90
N ASP A 110 8.32 10.84 -1.27
CA ASP A 110 9.22 11.82 -1.90
C ASP A 110 10.35 11.19 -2.73
N VAL A 111 10.52 9.86 -2.71
CA VAL A 111 11.47 9.14 -3.56
C VAL A 111 10.79 8.45 -4.75
N GLY A 112 9.51 8.74 -4.97
CA GLY A 112 8.76 8.29 -6.13
C GLY A 112 8.16 6.89 -6.01
N GLY A 113 8.05 6.35 -4.80
CA GLY A 113 7.30 5.13 -4.48
C GLY A 113 5.82 5.37 -4.18
N VAL A 114 5.11 4.28 -3.94
CA VAL A 114 3.72 4.26 -3.48
C VAL A 114 3.64 3.50 -2.15
N LEU A 115 2.57 3.75 -1.41
CA LEU A 115 2.19 3.03 -0.22
C LEU A 115 0.70 2.68 -0.32
N VAL A 116 0.39 1.38 -0.33
CA VAL A 116 -0.98 0.86 -0.51
C VAL A 116 -1.59 0.27 0.77
N GLY A 117 -0.74 -0.08 1.75
CA GLY A 117 -1.14 -0.63 3.04
C GLY A 117 -0.53 0.12 4.21
N ARG A 118 0.76 -0.13 4.52
CA ARG A 118 1.39 0.35 5.75
C ARG A 118 2.81 0.85 5.57
N GLY A 119 3.00 2.12 5.90
CA GLY A 119 4.29 2.79 6.07
C GLY A 119 4.71 2.76 7.54
N LEU A 120 6.00 2.54 7.79
CA LEU A 120 6.51 2.43 9.16
C LEU A 120 7.90 3.04 9.32
N LEU A 121 8.05 3.82 10.39
CA LEU A 121 9.33 4.27 10.93
C LEU A 121 9.46 3.72 12.34
N ARG A 122 10.49 2.93 12.62
CA ARG A 122 10.80 2.39 13.96
C ARG A 122 11.89 3.21 14.64
N LEU A 123 11.82 3.31 15.97
CA LEU A 123 12.84 3.91 16.84
C LEU A 123 13.34 5.27 16.33
N VAL A 124 12.41 6.13 15.92
CA VAL A 124 12.73 7.39 15.25
C VAL A 124 12.83 8.53 16.25
N ARG A 125 13.78 9.44 16.02
CA ARG A 125 13.89 10.71 16.77
C ARG A 125 13.97 11.86 15.79
N GLY A 126 13.06 12.82 15.93
CA GLY A 126 12.98 13.93 14.98
C GLY A 126 11.85 14.90 15.26
N VAL A 127 11.51 15.68 14.25
CA VAL A 127 10.35 16.55 14.22
C VAL A 127 9.50 16.15 13.02
N ALA A 128 8.23 15.86 13.27
CA ALA A 128 7.29 15.46 12.25
C ALA A 128 6.05 16.36 12.24
N TYR A 129 5.51 16.57 11.06
CA TYR A 129 4.33 17.37 10.79
C TYR A 129 3.32 16.54 9.99
N ALA A 130 2.04 16.70 10.33
CA ALA A 130 0.90 16.19 9.59
C ALA A 130 0.11 17.42 9.12
N ASP A 131 0.20 17.75 7.83
CA ASP A 131 -0.11 19.08 7.30
C ASP A 131 0.54 20.18 8.17
N GLU A 132 -0.24 21.12 8.74
CA GLU A 132 0.26 22.17 9.64
C GLU A 132 0.49 21.70 11.11
N GLN A 133 -0.02 20.53 11.48
CA GLN A 133 0.00 20.06 12.87
C GLN A 133 1.32 19.37 13.21
N VAL A 134 1.87 19.65 14.40
CA VAL A 134 3.06 18.95 14.89
C VAL A 134 2.68 17.54 15.37
N ALA A 135 3.04 16.52 14.59
CA ALA A 135 2.80 15.12 14.92
C ALA A 135 3.82 14.57 15.94
N LEU A 136 5.08 14.99 15.84
CA LEU A 136 6.16 14.55 16.74
C LEU A 136 7.18 15.67 16.98
N ARG A 137 7.66 15.77 18.22
CA ARG A 137 8.92 16.40 18.60
C ARG A 137 9.66 15.48 19.56
N GLY A 138 10.86 15.04 19.19
CA GLY A 138 11.68 14.13 19.99
C GLY A 138 11.55 12.67 19.56
N PRO A 139 11.68 11.70 20.49
CA PRO A 139 11.67 10.28 20.16
C PRO A 139 10.26 9.67 20.07
N ALA A 140 10.10 8.69 19.19
CA ALA A 140 8.96 7.79 19.09
C ALA A 140 9.44 6.33 18.94
N ALA A 141 8.72 5.39 19.55
CA ALA A 141 8.95 3.97 19.36
C ALA A 141 8.58 3.54 17.94
N SER A 142 7.46 4.08 17.42
CA SER A 142 7.09 3.96 16.01
C SER A 142 6.23 5.13 15.54
N ILE A 143 6.27 5.35 14.22
CA ILE A 143 5.26 6.10 13.48
C ILE A 143 4.77 5.18 12.37
N GLU A 144 3.47 4.90 12.38
CA GLU A 144 2.78 4.12 11.36
C GLU A 144 1.92 5.07 10.52
N VAL A 145 1.96 4.89 9.21
CA VAL A 145 1.15 5.66 8.25
C VAL A 145 0.39 4.67 7.38
N THR A 146 -0.92 4.84 7.24
CA THR A 146 -1.77 4.07 6.32
C THR A 146 -2.61 5.02 5.48
N PRO A 147 -3.13 4.58 4.33
CA PRO A 147 -4.28 5.25 3.72
C PRO A 147 -5.43 5.41 4.72
N ASP A 148 -6.20 6.48 4.56
CA ASP A 148 -7.36 6.83 5.38
C ASP A 148 -8.65 6.75 4.55
N PRO A 149 -9.42 5.65 4.65
CA PRO A 149 -10.62 5.41 3.84
C PRO A 149 -11.69 6.51 3.90
N GLY A 150 -11.77 7.24 5.02
CA GLY A 150 -12.88 8.16 5.31
C GLY A 150 -12.47 9.63 5.41
N GLY A 151 -11.22 9.97 5.11
CA GLY A 151 -10.72 11.31 5.42
C GLY A 151 -9.70 11.85 4.43
N PRO A 152 -8.81 12.76 4.88
CA PRO A 152 -7.99 13.57 3.98
C PRO A 152 -6.98 12.74 3.17
N GLY A 153 -6.58 11.57 3.64
CA GLY A 153 -5.73 10.65 2.88
C GLY A 153 -4.86 9.75 3.73
N LEU A 154 -4.26 10.27 4.80
CA LEU A 154 -3.33 9.54 5.66
C LEU A 154 -3.90 9.42 7.07
N ALA A 155 -3.82 8.23 7.66
CA ALA A 155 -3.94 8.01 9.09
C ALA A 155 -2.55 7.76 9.67
N ILE A 156 -2.11 8.63 10.58
CA ILE A 156 -0.74 8.66 11.11
C ILE A 156 -0.78 8.35 12.60
N ARG A 157 -0.35 7.15 12.97
CA ARG A 157 -0.31 6.69 14.35
C ARG A 157 1.10 6.81 14.92
N VAL A 158 1.25 7.69 15.90
CA VAL A 158 2.52 7.95 16.61
C VAL A 158 2.50 7.26 17.97
N VAL A 159 3.42 6.33 18.18
CA VAL A 159 3.62 5.63 19.46
C VAL A 159 4.87 6.16 20.14
N LYS A 160 4.71 6.90 21.23
CA LYS A 160 5.85 7.38 22.05
C LYS A 160 6.26 6.28 23.03
N GLY A 161 7.55 5.98 23.13
CA GLY A 161 8.10 4.83 23.88
C GLY A 161 8.05 4.91 25.42
N THR A 162 7.16 5.72 25.99
CA THR A 162 6.99 5.87 27.45
C THR A 162 5.79 5.06 27.93
N ILE A 163 5.99 4.25 28.97
CA ILE A 163 5.11 3.18 29.50
C ILE A 163 3.64 3.59 29.80
N PHE A 164 3.30 4.88 29.77
CA PHE A 164 1.96 5.39 30.09
C PHE A 164 1.33 6.29 29.02
N LYS A 165 1.98 6.53 27.88
CA LYS A 165 1.40 7.38 26.83
C LYS A 165 0.68 6.52 25.79
N ARG A 166 -0.63 6.75 25.67
CA ARG A 166 -1.44 6.19 24.57
C ARG A 166 -0.89 6.68 23.23
N PRO A 167 -0.93 5.84 22.18
CA PRO A 167 -0.69 6.28 20.81
C PRO A 167 -1.59 7.47 20.45
N THR A 168 -1.08 8.37 19.62
CA THR A 168 -1.86 9.46 19.03
C THR A 168 -2.04 9.19 17.55
N THR A 169 -3.27 9.33 17.04
CA THR A 169 -3.55 9.25 15.61
C THR A 169 -3.91 10.64 15.08
N LEU A 170 -3.29 11.03 13.97
CA LEU A 170 -3.62 12.23 13.22
C LEU A 170 -4.13 11.83 11.83
N TYR A 171 -4.99 12.65 11.25
CA TYR A 171 -5.48 12.47 9.89
C TYR A 171 -5.09 13.70 9.06
N SER A 172 -4.40 13.50 7.94
CA SER A 172 -3.89 14.60 7.11
C SER A 172 -3.75 14.22 5.63
N ARG A 173 -3.41 15.19 4.78
CA ARG A 173 -3.08 14.96 3.35
C ARG A 173 -1.60 14.69 3.13
N ALA A 174 -0.76 15.16 4.04
CA ALA A 174 0.67 14.91 4.02
C ALA A 174 1.24 14.70 5.42
N PHE A 175 2.29 13.88 5.49
CA PHE A 175 3.13 13.66 6.65
C PHE A 175 4.59 13.86 6.23
N GLN A 176 5.32 14.68 6.97
CA GLN A 176 6.76 14.89 6.75
C GLN A 176 7.50 14.76 8.06
N ILE A 177 8.66 14.09 8.04
CA ILE A 177 9.57 14.02 9.17
C ILE A 177 10.99 14.40 8.78
N GLY A 178 11.65 15.22 9.60
CA GLY A 178 13.11 15.31 9.66
C GLY A 178 13.59 14.59 10.92
N CYS A 179 14.59 13.72 10.79
CA CYS A 179 15.02 12.80 11.85
C CYS A 179 16.50 12.45 11.78
N ILE A 180 17.00 11.84 12.85
CA ILE A 180 18.24 11.07 12.78
C ILE A 180 18.07 9.93 11.75
N PRO A 181 19.16 9.50 11.08
CA PRO A 181 19.07 8.51 10.02
C PRO A 181 18.26 7.28 10.42
N THR A 182 17.24 6.96 9.63
CA THR A 182 16.38 5.78 9.79
C THR A 182 16.07 5.15 8.44
N ARG A 183 15.51 3.94 8.45
CA ARG A 183 15.06 3.24 7.24
C ARG A 183 13.54 3.09 7.27
N PRO A 184 12.82 3.86 6.45
CA PRO A 184 11.39 3.69 6.24
C PRO A 184 11.08 2.29 5.72
N VAL A 185 9.95 1.73 6.14
CA VAL A 185 9.37 0.52 5.56
C VAL A 185 8.08 0.93 4.85
N ARG A 186 7.84 0.39 3.66
CA ARG A 186 6.59 0.56 2.90
C ARG A 186 6.11 -0.81 2.48
N ASP A 187 4.90 -1.18 2.87
CA ASP A 187 4.28 -2.45 2.48
C ASP A 187 5.27 -3.62 2.68
N ASP A 188 5.88 -3.62 3.88
CA ASP A 188 6.89 -4.57 4.37
C ASP A 188 8.25 -4.57 3.64
N VAL A 189 8.47 -3.68 2.67
CA VAL A 189 9.78 -3.46 2.03
C VAL A 189 10.55 -2.34 2.73
N VAL A 190 11.71 -2.69 3.29
CA VAL A 190 12.64 -1.73 3.89
C VAL A 190 13.31 -0.89 2.78
N TYR A 191 13.28 0.43 2.93
CA TYR A 191 14.03 1.31 2.05
C TYR A 191 15.54 1.09 2.21
N GLU A 192 16.23 0.90 1.09
CA GLU A 192 17.63 0.47 1.05
C GLU A 192 18.57 1.43 1.81
N ARG A 193 18.32 2.74 1.67
CA ARG A 193 19.19 3.79 2.21
C ARG A 193 18.65 4.31 3.53
N ALA A 194 19.56 4.59 4.47
CA ALA A 194 19.20 5.37 5.63
C ALA A 194 18.97 6.82 5.20
N VAL A 195 17.89 7.43 5.70
CA VAL A 195 17.47 8.78 5.35
C VAL A 195 17.21 9.62 6.60
N ASN A 196 17.46 10.92 6.46
CA ASN A 196 17.30 11.90 7.53
C ASN A 196 15.96 12.65 7.38
N LYS A 197 15.26 12.42 6.28
CA LYS A 197 13.95 12.99 5.96
C LYS A 197 13.12 11.93 5.27
N TRP A 198 11.82 11.93 5.52
CA TRP A 198 10.86 11.16 4.75
C TRP A 198 9.54 11.89 4.66
N THR A 199 8.84 11.73 3.53
CA THR A 199 7.53 12.34 3.30
C THR A 199 6.57 11.29 2.77
N TRP A 200 5.35 11.26 3.30
CA TRP A 200 4.21 10.58 2.68
C TRP A 200 3.12 11.60 2.38
N TYR A 201 2.43 11.46 1.26
CA TYR A 201 1.34 12.36 0.88
C TYR A 201 0.29 11.65 0.03
N ARG A 202 -0.96 12.10 0.10
CA ARG A 202 -2.03 11.59 -0.76
C ARG A 202 -1.77 11.99 -2.21
N HIS A 203 -1.82 11.01 -3.10
CA HIS A 203 -1.80 11.25 -4.53
C HIS A 203 -3.09 11.92 -5.00
N THR A 204 -3.04 12.63 -6.11
CA THR A 204 -4.20 13.33 -6.67
C THR A 204 -5.24 12.37 -7.25
N GLU A 205 -4.80 11.19 -7.69
CA GLU A 205 -5.66 10.13 -8.17
C GLU A 205 -5.78 9.02 -7.12
N ASP A 206 -7.00 8.53 -6.94
CA ASP A 206 -7.28 7.37 -6.11
C ASP A 206 -7.03 6.07 -6.89
N LEU A 207 -6.64 5.02 -6.18
CA LEU A 207 -6.54 3.66 -6.73
C LEU A 207 -7.94 3.08 -6.87
N ARG A 208 -8.24 2.48 -8.02
CA ARG A 208 -9.48 1.74 -8.27
C ARG A 208 -9.36 0.32 -7.70
N LEU A 209 -9.64 0.12 -6.42
CA LEU A 209 -9.50 -1.17 -5.73
C LEU A 209 -10.83 -1.94 -5.72
N VAL A 210 -10.79 -3.23 -6.00
CA VAL A 210 -11.96 -4.11 -5.82
C VAL A 210 -12.05 -4.56 -4.36
N ARG A 211 -13.10 -4.13 -3.66
CA ARG A 211 -13.32 -4.46 -2.23
C ARG A 211 -14.77 -4.83 -1.86
N GLY A 212 -15.72 -4.72 -2.80
CA GLY A 212 -17.14 -5.05 -2.59
C GLY A 212 -17.95 -3.89 -1.98
N ALA A 213 -19.28 -4.01 -2.01
CA ALA A 213 -20.19 -2.99 -1.49
C ALA A 213 -19.98 -2.81 0.02
N VAL A 214 -19.81 -1.55 0.45
CA VAL A 214 -19.63 -1.13 1.85
C VAL A 214 -20.84 -0.36 2.31
#